data_AF-A0A8T5TE46-F1
#
_entry.id   AF-A0A8T5TE46-F1
#
_cell.length_a   1.000
_cell.length_b   1.000
_cell.length_c   1.000
_cell.angle_alpha   90.00
_cell.angle_beta   90.00
_cell.angle_gamma   90.00
#
_symmetry.space_group_name_H-M   'P 1'
#
loop_
_entity.id
_entity.type
_entity.pdbx_description
1 polymer ?
#
loop_
_entity_poly.entity_id
_entity_poly.type
_entity_poly.pdbx_seq_one_letter_code
_entity_poly.pdbx_strand_id
1 'polypeptide(L)'
;MTILEDQFQKIIEVFPNALTVNNLISHIKIPLQNSVFLVINFKNYPKKPKISLINMSGQIFGNLEMMISSLRTWKKKNHIEIIELIFEIQKLIKNLLANEVLVKRELMQGILGLCNDQHPREILGMLRMEKCIISEFILPPGALRSTNNTLFSPSRIPMDPSIVGTVHSHPSGNPTPSGADIRLFKKGYVHFIVGYPYKNDTIKCYDQNGNMYNFKLVD
;
A
#
# COMPACT_ATOMS: atom_id res chain seq x y z
N MET A 1 4.70 31.60 -18.17
CA MET A 1 3.86 30.60 -17.49
C MET A 1 4.38 30.41 -16.09
N THR A 2 3.55 30.60 -15.06
CA THR A 2 3.95 30.33 -13.67
C THR A 2 4.08 28.82 -13.43
N ILE A 3 4.80 28.42 -12.39
CA ILE A 3 4.92 27.00 -12.04
C ILE A 3 3.55 26.35 -11.76
N LEU A 4 2.57 27.11 -11.27
CA LEU A 4 1.22 26.63 -11.03
C LEU A 4 0.43 26.46 -12.34
N GLU A 5 0.58 27.38 -13.29
CA GLU A 5 -0.02 27.27 -14.61
C GLU A 5 0.52 26.07 -15.39
N ASP A 6 1.84 25.82 -15.34
CA ASP A 6 2.46 24.64 -15.96
C ASP A 6 1.87 23.34 -15.41
N GLN A 7 1.80 23.21 -14.07
CA GLN A 7 1.20 22.04 -13.44
C GLN A 7 -0.28 21.89 -13.81
N PHE A 8 -1.05 22.99 -13.83
CA PHE A 8 -2.46 22.96 -14.20
C PHE A 8 -2.68 22.51 -15.65
N GLN A 9 -1.89 23.02 -16.61
CA GLN A 9 -2.02 22.62 -18.02
C GLN A 9 -1.75 21.12 -18.20
N LYS A 10 -0.64 20.61 -17.65
CA LYS A 10 -0.33 19.17 -17.68
C LYS A 10 -1.45 18.32 -17.10
N ILE A 11 -2.10 18.79 -16.03
CA ILE A 11 -3.23 18.08 -15.43
C ILE A 11 -4.44 18.07 -16.35
N ILE A 12 -4.83 19.21 -16.93
CA ILE A 12 -6.03 19.30 -17.78
C ILE A 12 -5.85 18.57 -19.11
N GLU A 13 -4.63 18.55 -19.65
CA GLU A 13 -4.28 17.75 -20.85
C GLU A 13 -4.54 16.26 -20.63
N VAL A 14 -4.20 15.73 -19.45
CA VAL A 14 -4.43 14.32 -19.10
C VAL A 14 -5.85 14.06 -18.55
N PHE A 15 -6.39 15.02 -17.80
CA PHE A 15 -7.69 14.94 -17.13
C PHE A 15 -8.59 16.11 -17.57
N PRO A 16 -9.13 16.06 -18.80
CA PRO A 16 -9.94 17.16 -19.34
C PRO A 16 -11.24 17.42 -18.54
N ASN A 17 -11.70 16.42 -17.78
CA ASN A 17 -12.87 16.52 -16.91
C ASN A 17 -12.54 17.03 -15.49
N ALA A 18 -11.29 17.42 -15.22
CA ALA A 18 -10.92 18.01 -13.94
C ALA A 18 -11.60 19.38 -13.77
N LEU A 19 -12.18 19.60 -12.60
CA LEU A 19 -12.88 20.83 -12.25
C LEU A 19 -12.01 21.69 -11.33
N THR A 20 -12.02 23.01 -11.51
CA THR A 20 -11.43 23.91 -10.52
C THR A 20 -12.38 24.07 -9.33
N VAL A 21 -11.81 24.26 -8.15
CA VAL A 21 -12.54 24.53 -6.92
C VAL A 21 -12.35 26.00 -6.59
N ASN A 22 -13.46 26.73 -6.44
CA ASN A 22 -13.47 28.18 -6.24
C ASN A 22 -12.74 28.98 -7.35
N ASN A 23 -12.77 28.48 -8.59
CA ASN A 23 -12.07 29.05 -9.75
C ASN A 23 -10.54 29.19 -9.57
N LEU A 24 -9.94 28.38 -8.70
CA LEU A 24 -8.49 28.37 -8.49
C LEU A 24 -7.84 27.23 -9.29
N ILE A 25 -6.91 27.57 -10.20
CA ILE A 25 -6.15 26.57 -10.98
C ILE A 25 -5.31 25.62 -10.09
N SER A 26 -4.95 26.08 -8.89
CA SER A 26 -4.18 25.31 -7.93
C SER A 26 -5.03 24.45 -6.99
N HIS A 27 -6.35 24.43 -7.17
CA HIS A 27 -7.28 23.66 -6.37
C HIS A 27 -8.26 22.95 -7.29
N ILE A 28 -8.04 21.65 -7.48
CA ILE A 28 -8.70 20.86 -8.50
C ILE A 28 -9.45 19.69 -7.89
N LYS A 29 -10.53 19.31 -8.55
CA LYS A 29 -11.36 18.13 -8.25
C LYS A 29 -11.40 17.26 -9.51
N ILE A 30 -10.81 16.08 -9.42
CA ILE A 30 -10.72 15.11 -10.51
C ILE A 30 -11.75 14.00 -10.26
N PRO A 31 -12.72 13.79 -11.17
CA PRO A 31 -13.60 12.62 -11.10
C PRO A 31 -12.79 11.34 -11.24
N LEU A 32 -13.02 10.39 -10.32
CA LEU A 32 -12.51 9.02 -10.40
C LEU A 32 -13.70 8.06 -10.64
N GLN A 33 -13.50 6.77 -10.38
CA GLN A 33 -14.55 5.75 -10.52
C GLN A 33 -15.51 5.74 -9.32
N ASN A 34 -16.70 5.16 -9.51
CA ASN A 34 -17.71 4.89 -8.46
C ASN A 34 -18.06 6.12 -7.61
N SER A 35 -18.26 7.28 -8.25
CA SER A 35 -18.67 8.51 -7.56
C SER A 35 -17.65 9.01 -6.52
N VAL A 36 -16.38 8.59 -6.64
CA VAL A 36 -15.25 9.11 -5.87
C VAL A 36 -14.57 10.23 -6.64
N PHE A 37 -14.12 11.26 -5.93
CA PHE A 37 -13.37 12.37 -6.49
C PHE A 37 -12.07 12.58 -5.73
N LEU A 38 -11.01 12.85 -6.47
CA LEU A 38 -9.73 13.28 -5.93
C LEU A 38 -9.68 14.81 -5.88
N VAL A 39 -9.60 15.38 -4.68
CA VAL A 39 -9.43 16.81 -4.47
C VAL A 39 -7.97 17.09 -4.11
N ILE A 40 -7.33 17.98 -4.87
CA ILE A 40 -5.92 18.34 -4.69
C ILE A 40 -5.79 19.84 -4.61
N ASN A 41 -5.15 20.33 -3.56
CA ASN A 41 -4.76 21.73 -3.40
C ASN A 41 -3.23 21.85 -3.38
N PHE A 42 -2.68 22.41 -4.44
CA PHE A 42 -1.24 22.61 -4.65
C PHE A 42 -0.86 24.10 -4.72
N LYS A 43 -1.63 25.00 -4.09
CA LYS A 43 -1.38 26.46 -4.11
C LYS A 43 0.02 26.89 -3.69
N ASN A 44 0.67 26.07 -2.86
CA ASN A 44 2.01 26.33 -2.31
C ASN A 44 3.11 25.51 -3.02
N TYR A 45 2.81 24.88 -4.16
CA TYR A 45 3.78 24.09 -4.91
C TYR A 45 5.06 24.91 -5.16
N PRO A 46 6.26 24.33 -4.94
CA PRO A 46 6.57 22.91 -4.76
C PRO A 46 6.49 22.34 -3.32
N LYS A 47 5.82 23.02 -2.37
CA LYS A 47 5.50 22.40 -1.07
C LYS A 47 4.45 21.29 -1.27
N LYS A 48 4.44 20.32 -0.35
CA LYS A 48 3.53 19.17 -0.35
C LYS A 48 2.07 19.62 -0.56
N PRO A 49 1.34 19.07 -1.55
CA PRO A 49 -0.06 19.39 -1.77
C PRO A 49 -0.94 18.79 -0.67
N LYS A 50 -2.12 19.39 -0.46
CA LYS A 50 -3.17 18.79 0.38
C LYS A 50 -4.09 17.95 -0.50
N ILE A 51 -4.40 16.74 -0.05
CA ILE A 51 -5.15 15.77 -0.85
C ILE A 51 -6.27 15.16 -0.04
N SER A 52 -7.41 14.90 -0.68
CA SER A 52 -8.53 14.17 -0.09
C SER A 52 -9.27 13.38 -1.16
N LEU A 53 -9.76 12.19 -0.79
CA LEU A 53 -10.78 11.48 -1.57
C LEU A 53 -12.13 11.79 -0.98
N ILE A 54 -13.09 12.19 -1.80
CA ILE A 54 -14.45 12.47 -1.38
C ILE A 54 -15.45 11.69 -2.23
N ASN A 55 -16.61 11.35 -1.67
CA ASN A 55 -17.76 10.90 -2.47
C ASN A 55 -18.55 12.10 -3.02
N MET A 56 -19.69 11.81 -3.67
CA MET A 56 -20.65 12.82 -4.13
C MET A 56 -21.20 13.71 -3.01
N SER A 57 -21.34 13.22 -1.77
CA SER A 57 -21.81 14.03 -0.64
C SER A 57 -20.71 14.88 0.02
N GLY A 58 -19.46 14.77 -0.46
CA GLY A 58 -18.31 15.49 0.09
C GLY A 58 -17.68 14.83 1.32
N GLN A 59 -18.13 13.63 1.72
CA GLN A 59 -17.54 12.87 2.81
C GLN A 59 -16.14 12.39 2.42
N ILE A 60 -15.16 12.61 3.29
CA ILE A 60 -13.77 12.23 3.07
C ILE A 60 -13.54 10.74 3.37
N PHE A 61 -12.76 10.06 2.54
CA PHE A 61 -12.33 8.68 2.73
C PHE A 61 -10.85 8.54 3.05
N GLY A 62 -10.56 7.77 4.12
CA GLY A 62 -9.24 7.22 4.42
C GLY A 62 -8.14 8.26 4.67
N ASN A 63 -6.94 7.77 4.99
CA ASN A 63 -5.73 8.58 5.08
C ASN A 63 -4.78 8.21 3.94
N LEU A 64 -4.91 8.91 2.80
CA LEU A 64 -4.04 8.70 1.63
C LEU A 64 -2.57 9.00 1.90
N GLU A 65 -2.27 9.89 2.86
CA GLU A 65 -0.90 10.33 3.08
C GLU A 65 0.02 9.20 3.51
N MET A 66 -0.50 8.23 4.27
CA MET A 66 0.26 7.06 4.68
C MET A 66 0.45 6.07 3.52
N MET A 67 -0.49 5.97 2.59
CA MET A 67 -0.48 4.94 1.54
C MET A 67 0.36 5.34 0.32
N ILE A 68 0.49 6.64 0.05
CA ILE A 68 1.15 7.19 -1.14
C ILE A 68 2.61 7.52 -0.84
N SER A 69 3.54 6.85 -1.51
CA SER A 69 4.97 6.98 -1.26
C SER A 69 5.49 8.39 -1.50
N SER A 70 5.03 9.03 -2.58
CA SER A 70 5.44 10.38 -2.92
C SER A 70 4.96 11.42 -1.90
N LEU A 71 3.82 11.19 -1.23
CA LEU A 71 3.36 12.06 -0.13
C LEU A 71 4.16 11.86 1.15
N ARG A 72 4.53 10.61 1.47
CA ARG A 72 5.36 10.29 2.65
C ARG A 72 6.75 10.91 2.56
N THR A 73 7.34 10.88 1.37
CA THR A 73 8.74 11.27 1.13
C THR A 73 8.91 12.67 0.54
N TRP A 74 7.82 13.44 0.46
CA TRP A 74 7.80 14.74 -0.24
C TRP A 74 8.86 15.71 0.28
N LYS A 75 9.77 16.13 -0.59
CA LYS A 75 10.79 17.16 -0.30
C LYS A 75 10.68 18.30 -1.32
N LYS A 76 10.62 19.55 -0.86
CA LYS A 76 10.52 20.73 -1.75
C LYS A 76 11.64 20.78 -2.82
N LYS A 77 12.86 20.36 -2.46
CA LYS A 77 14.04 20.40 -3.34
C LYS A 77 14.04 19.28 -4.40
N ASN A 78 13.30 18.19 -4.17
CA ASN A 78 13.21 17.03 -5.07
C ASN A 78 11.75 16.59 -5.14
N HIS A 79 10.89 17.52 -5.55
CA HIS A 79 9.46 17.30 -5.65
C HIS A 79 9.14 16.64 -6.99
N ILE A 80 8.08 15.85 -7.03
CA ILE A 80 7.53 15.31 -8.28
C ILE A 80 6.50 16.27 -8.86
N GLU A 81 6.16 16.11 -10.13
CA GLU A 81 5.02 16.79 -10.71
C GLU A 81 3.71 16.32 -10.06
N ILE A 82 2.72 17.22 -9.98
CA ILE A 82 1.40 16.89 -9.45
C ILE A 82 0.73 15.79 -10.29
N ILE A 83 1.03 15.72 -11.59
CA ILE A 83 0.50 14.69 -12.48
C ILE A 83 1.00 13.29 -12.11
N GLU A 84 2.29 13.15 -11.77
CA GLU A 84 2.87 11.88 -11.31
C GLU A 84 2.21 11.41 -10.01
N LEU A 85 1.95 12.36 -9.11
CA LEU A 85 1.25 12.09 -7.85
C LEU A 85 -0.20 11.62 -8.08
N ILE A 86 -0.92 12.24 -9.02
CA ILE A 86 -2.27 11.81 -9.40
C ILE A 86 -2.25 10.38 -9.94
N PHE A 87 -1.28 10.04 -10.80
CA PHE A 87 -1.15 8.68 -11.32
C PHE A 87 -0.87 7.65 -10.22
N GLU A 88 -0.01 7.97 -9.24
CA GLU A 88 0.22 7.08 -8.09
C GLU A 88 -1.08 6.84 -7.31
N ILE A 89 -1.87 7.89 -7.07
CA ILE A 89 -3.16 7.79 -6.36
C ILE A 89 -4.18 6.97 -7.15
N GLN A 90 -4.28 7.19 -8.47
CA GLN A 90 -5.18 6.43 -9.33
C GLN A 90 -4.82 4.94 -9.35
N LYS A 91 -3.53 4.62 -9.40
CA LYS A 91 -3.04 3.25 -9.32
C LYS A 91 -3.43 2.61 -7.98
N LEU A 92 -3.26 3.32 -6.87
CA LEU A 92 -3.67 2.83 -5.55
C LEU A 92 -5.17 2.52 -5.52
N ILE A 93 -6.00 3.45 -5.95
CA ILE A 93 -7.47 3.32 -5.92
C ILE A 93 -7.94 2.17 -6.82
N LYS A 94 -7.37 2.06 -8.02
CA LYS A 94 -7.67 0.95 -8.94
C LYS A 94 -7.38 -0.40 -8.29
N ASN A 95 -6.23 -0.53 -7.64
CA ASN A 95 -5.82 -1.75 -6.95
C ASN A 95 -6.76 -2.09 -5.77
N LEU A 96 -7.11 -1.08 -4.97
CA LEU A 96 -8.06 -1.24 -3.86
C LEU A 96 -9.44 -1.68 -4.35
N LEU A 97 -9.95 -1.09 -5.44
CA LEU A 97 -11.24 -1.47 -6.04
C LEU A 97 -11.22 -2.88 -6.64
N ALA A 98 -10.07 -3.32 -7.16
CA ALA A 98 -9.88 -4.67 -7.67
C ALA A 98 -9.68 -5.72 -6.56
N ASN A 99 -9.61 -5.29 -5.28
CA ASN A 99 -9.15 -6.10 -4.16
C ASN A 99 -7.84 -6.84 -4.49
N GLU A 100 -6.90 -6.17 -5.16
CA GLU A 100 -5.63 -6.73 -5.64
C GLU A 100 -4.45 -5.92 -5.13
N VAL A 101 -3.41 -6.60 -4.65
CA VAL A 101 -2.10 -5.99 -4.35
C VAL A 101 -1.03 -6.43 -5.35
N LEU A 102 -0.12 -5.52 -5.71
CA LEU A 102 1.04 -5.86 -6.53
C LEU A 102 2.23 -6.20 -5.63
N VAL A 103 2.96 -7.25 -5.97
CA VAL A 103 4.14 -7.71 -5.21
C VAL A 103 5.29 -7.96 -6.18
N LYS A 104 6.49 -7.50 -5.83
CA LYS A 104 7.70 -7.83 -6.59
C LYS A 104 7.91 -9.35 -6.60
N ARG A 105 8.13 -9.92 -7.79
CA ARG A 105 8.35 -11.36 -7.98
C ARG A 105 9.60 -11.81 -7.24
N GLU A 106 10.70 -11.08 -7.40
CA GLU A 106 11.98 -11.34 -6.72
C GLU A 106 11.81 -11.39 -5.19
N LEU A 107 11.02 -10.48 -4.64
CA LEU A 107 10.75 -10.42 -3.21
C LEU A 107 10.00 -11.67 -2.73
N MET A 108 8.93 -12.04 -3.43
CA MET A 108 8.15 -13.21 -3.06
C MET A 108 8.98 -14.48 -3.16
N GLN A 109 9.80 -14.64 -4.21
CA GLN A 109 10.72 -15.77 -4.35
C GLN A 109 11.74 -15.84 -3.21
N GLY A 110 12.30 -14.69 -2.80
CA GLY A 110 13.18 -14.61 -1.64
C GLY A 110 12.50 -15.04 -0.34
N ILE A 111 11.25 -14.62 -0.14
CA ILE A 111 10.44 -15.03 1.03
C ILE A 111 10.21 -16.55 1.00
N LEU A 112 9.84 -17.13 -0.15
CA LEU A 112 9.65 -18.58 -0.28
C LEU A 112 10.92 -19.37 0.06
N GLY A 113 12.08 -18.92 -0.45
CA GLY A 113 13.37 -19.51 -0.13
C GLY A 113 13.67 -19.46 1.37
N LEU A 114 13.42 -18.30 2.00
CA LEU A 114 13.58 -18.14 3.45
C LEU A 114 12.64 -19.05 4.25
N CYS A 115 11.38 -19.20 3.84
CA CYS A 115 10.43 -20.13 4.47
C CYS A 115 10.96 -21.57 4.43
N ASN A 116 11.54 -21.96 3.29
CA ASN A 116 12.09 -23.29 3.10
C ASN A 116 13.33 -23.53 3.98
N ASP A 117 14.24 -22.56 4.05
CA ASP A 117 15.46 -22.65 4.87
C ASP A 117 15.18 -22.70 6.37
N GLN A 118 14.07 -22.08 6.81
CA GLN A 118 13.67 -22.05 8.22
C GLN A 118 12.76 -23.20 8.61
N HIS A 119 12.31 -24.05 7.68
CA HIS A 119 11.43 -25.16 8.00
C HIS A 119 12.02 -26.08 9.09
N PRO A 120 11.26 -26.51 10.10
CA PRO A 120 9.82 -26.32 10.30
C PRO A 120 9.44 -25.12 11.20
N ARG A 121 10.31 -24.12 11.36
CA ARG A 121 9.97 -22.90 12.11
C ARG A 121 9.11 -21.96 11.27
N GLU A 122 8.18 -21.26 11.91
CA GLU A 122 7.42 -20.21 11.24
C GLU A 122 8.26 -18.94 11.15
N ILE A 123 8.23 -18.30 10.00
CA ILE A 123 8.76 -16.95 9.84
C ILE A 123 7.62 -15.96 9.98
N LEU A 124 7.89 -14.78 10.53
CA LEU A 124 7.00 -13.63 10.51
C LEU A 124 7.79 -12.39 10.09
N GLY A 125 7.40 -11.76 8.99
CA GLY A 125 7.95 -10.47 8.60
C GLY A 125 6.89 -9.47 8.20
N MET A 126 7.35 -8.24 8.03
CA MET A 126 6.54 -7.09 7.64
C MET A 126 6.82 -6.73 6.19
N LEU A 127 5.80 -6.22 5.51
CA LEU A 127 5.86 -5.89 4.10
C LEU A 127 5.80 -4.38 3.90
N ARG A 128 6.79 -3.82 3.18
CA ARG A 128 6.81 -2.42 2.79
C ARG A 128 6.23 -2.24 1.40
N MET A 129 5.44 -1.19 1.21
CA MET A 129 4.96 -0.78 -0.11
C MET A 129 5.59 0.53 -0.57
N GLU A 130 6.07 0.51 -1.81
CA GLU A 130 6.52 1.68 -2.54
C GLU A 130 5.81 1.75 -3.90
N LYS A 131 5.28 2.93 -4.27
CA LYS A 131 4.61 3.17 -5.57
C LYS A 131 3.56 2.11 -5.92
N CYS A 132 2.74 1.75 -4.91
CA CYS A 132 1.69 0.73 -4.98
C CYS A 132 2.16 -0.71 -5.23
N ILE A 133 3.44 -1.02 -4.98
CA ILE A 133 4.03 -2.35 -5.11
C ILE A 133 4.68 -2.73 -3.77
N ILE A 134 4.37 -3.92 -3.27
CA ILE A 134 5.10 -4.50 -2.13
C ILE A 134 6.50 -4.86 -2.62
N SER A 135 7.50 -4.17 -2.08
CA SER A 135 8.87 -4.19 -2.60
C SER A 135 9.92 -4.61 -1.59
N GLU A 136 9.62 -4.57 -0.29
CA GLU A 136 10.57 -4.98 0.76
C GLU A 136 9.94 -5.87 1.81
N PHE A 137 10.80 -6.71 2.38
CA PHE A 137 10.49 -7.62 3.46
C PHE A 137 11.40 -7.29 4.65
N ILE A 138 10.79 -7.01 5.80
CA ILE A 138 11.48 -6.64 7.02
C ILE A 138 11.32 -7.77 8.02
N LEU A 139 12.44 -8.34 8.47
CA LEU A 139 12.49 -9.28 9.58
C LEU A 139 12.58 -8.53 10.91
N PRO A 140 11.50 -8.45 11.70
CA PRO A 140 11.59 -7.86 13.02
C PRO A 140 12.47 -8.72 13.96
N PRO A 141 13.05 -8.14 15.02
CA PRO A 141 13.66 -8.91 16.09
C PRO A 141 12.67 -9.95 16.66
N GLY A 142 13.04 -11.23 16.69
CA GLY A 142 12.15 -12.33 17.11
C GLY A 142 11.20 -12.84 16.02
N ALA A 143 11.48 -12.57 14.74
CA ALA A 143 10.71 -13.02 13.58
C ALA A 143 10.57 -14.54 13.44
N LEU A 144 11.46 -15.34 14.05
CA LEU A 144 11.39 -16.79 14.01
C LEU A 144 10.57 -17.29 15.19
N ARG A 145 9.45 -17.95 14.91
CA ARG A 145 8.56 -18.52 15.92
C ARG A 145 8.75 -20.03 15.95
N SER A 146 9.04 -20.58 17.13
CA SER A 146 8.94 -22.01 17.36
C SER A 146 7.47 -22.39 17.59
N THR A 147 7.16 -23.68 17.44
CA THR A 147 5.81 -24.24 17.58
C THR A 147 5.14 -23.95 18.95
N ASN A 148 5.90 -23.51 19.96
CA ASN A 148 5.48 -23.44 21.36
C ASN A 148 5.74 -22.06 22.04
N ASN A 149 5.21 -20.97 21.47
CA ASN A 149 5.35 -19.55 21.91
C ASN A 149 6.59 -18.82 21.38
N THR A 150 6.39 -17.60 20.88
CA THR A 150 6.79 -16.36 21.60
C THR A 150 6.27 -15.09 20.90
N LEU A 151 5.60 -14.26 21.72
CA LEU A 151 5.71 -12.81 21.89
C LEU A 151 6.28 -11.96 20.73
N PHE A 152 5.67 -11.99 19.54
CA PHE A 152 5.78 -10.83 18.66
C PHE A 152 5.03 -9.67 19.34
N SER A 153 5.77 -8.67 19.82
CA SER A 153 5.18 -7.44 20.34
C SER A 153 5.26 -6.36 19.28
N PRO A 154 4.17 -6.11 18.54
CA PRO A 154 4.15 -5.08 17.50
C PRO A 154 4.32 -3.64 18.05
N SER A 155 4.49 -3.43 19.36
CA SER A 155 4.85 -2.14 19.96
C SER A 155 6.32 -1.75 19.78
N ARG A 156 7.17 -2.67 19.30
CA ARG A 156 8.60 -2.39 19.01
C ARG A 156 8.88 -2.07 17.53
N ILE A 157 7.85 -2.04 16.71
CA ILE A 157 7.96 -1.65 15.30
C ILE A 157 7.99 -0.12 15.25
N PRO A 158 8.99 0.51 14.59
CA PRO A 158 8.96 1.95 14.33
C PRO A 158 7.63 2.36 13.67
N MET A 159 7.15 3.58 13.92
CA MET A 159 6.05 4.15 13.13
C MET A 159 6.53 4.37 11.70
N ASP A 160 6.49 3.30 10.90
CA ASP A 160 6.82 3.31 9.49
C ASP A 160 5.52 3.22 8.67
N PRO A 161 5.01 4.35 8.16
CA PRO A 161 3.75 4.39 7.42
C PRO A 161 3.81 3.64 6.08
N SER A 162 4.99 3.20 5.64
CA SER A 162 5.12 2.39 4.44
C SER A 162 4.97 0.89 4.69
N ILE A 163 4.90 0.45 5.95
CA ILE A 163 4.52 -0.92 6.30
C ILE A 163 3.02 -1.08 6.06
N VAL A 164 2.68 -1.97 5.13
CA VAL A 164 1.28 -2.19 4.69
C VAL A 164 0.69 -3.49 5.19
N GLY A 165 1.52 -4.38 5.72
CA GLY A 165 1.12 -5.77 5.89
C GLY A 165 2.16 -6.68 6.51
N THR A 166 1.82 -7.96 6.57
CA THR A 166 2.71 -9.01 7.08
C THR A 166 2.77 -10.20 6.12
N VAL A 167 3.82 -11.02 6.26
CA VAL A 167 3.89 -12.36 5.68
C VAL A 167 4.38 -13.33 6.75
N HIS A 168 3.77 -14.51 6.80
CA HIS A 168 4.26 -15.60 7.64
C HIS A 168 4.12 -16.97 6.96
N SER A 169 4.85 -17.96 7.47
CA SER A 169 4.83 -19.32 6.93
C SER A 169 4.07 -20.29 7.83
N HIS A 170 3.35 -21.23 7.22
CA HIS A 170 2.72 -22.37 7.89
C HIS A 170 3.42 -23.68 7.49
N PRO A 171 4.28 -24.25 8.35
CA PRO A 171 4.95 -25.54 8.14
C PRO A 171 3.98 -26.70 7.92
N SER A 172 2.74 -26.59 8.43
CA SER A 172 1.66 -27.56 8.22
C SER A 172 1.17 -27.65 6.77
N GLY A 173 1.50 -26.66 5.93
CA GLY A 173 1.02 -26.59 4.55
C GLY A 173 -0.38 -26.01 4.37
N ASN A 174 -1.11 -25.72 5.46
CA ASN A 174 -2.43 -25.08 5.39
C ASN A 174 -2.31 -23.56 5.47
N PRO A 175 -2.43 -22.79 4.37
CA PRO A 175 -2.27 -21.33 4.39
C PRO A 175 -3.52 -20.57 4.89
N THR A 176 -4.39 -21.20 5.69
CA THR A 176 -5.60 -20.58 6.25
C THR A 176 -5.27 -19.90 7.59
N PRO A 177 -5.71 -18.65 7.83
CA PRO A 177 -5.39 -17.94 9.06
C PRO A 177 -6.05 -18.57 10.28
N SER A 178 -5.31 -18.62 11.38
CA SER A 178 -5.84 -18.88 12.72
C SER A 178 -6.45 -17.62 13.33
N GLY A 179 -7.14 -17.77 14.47
CA GLY A 179 -7.61 -16.61 15.24
C GLY A 179 -6.47 -15.73 15.78
N ALA A 180 -5.25 -16.26 15.96
CA ALA A 180 -4.08 -15.47 16.32
C ALA A 180 -3.59 -14.61 15.14
N ASP A 181 -3.68 -15.14 13.92
CA ASP A 181 -3.28 -14.43 12.71
C ASP A 181 -4.25 -13.29 12.41
N ILE A 182 -5.56 -13.50 12.56
CA ILE A 182 -6.55 -12.42 12.41
C ILE A 182 -6.30 -11.27 13.40
N ARG A 183 -5.83 -11.55 14.63
CA ARG A 183 -5.43 -10.49 15.57
C ARG A 183 -4.19 -9.74 15.12
N LEU A 184 -3.23 -10.42 14.50
CA LEU A 184 -2.07 -9.79 13.88
C LEU A 184 -2.48 -8.94 12.67
N PHE A 185 -3.47 -9.40 11.89
CA PHE A 185 -3.96 -8.73 10.68
C PHE A 185 -4.64 -7.39 10.96
N LYS A 186 -5.01 -7.11 12.21
CA LYS A 186 -5.53 -5.79 12.59
C LYS A 186 -4.54 -4.65 12.37
N LYS A 187 -3.27 -4.96 12.07
CA LYS A 187 -2.22 -3.99 11.76
C LYS A 187 -1.75 -4.15 10.31
N GLY A 188 -2.22 -3.26 9.44
CA GLY A 188 -1.99 -3.35 8.00
C GLY A 188 -3.29 -3.69 7.27
N TYR A 189 -3.25 -3.71 5.95
CA TYR A 189 -4.42 -4.04 5.13
C TYR A 189 -4.22 -5.28 4.26
N VAL A 190 -3.02 -5.85 4.23
CA VAL A 190 -2.70 -7.02 3.41
C VAL A 190 -1.79 -7.99 4.12
N HIS A 191 -2.13 -9.27 4.10
CA HIS A 191 -1.45 -10.29 4.89
C HIS A 191 -1.26 -11.57 4.10
N PHE A 192 -0.02 -12.03 3.99
CA PHE A 192 0.32 -13.24 3.27
C PHE A 192 0.56 -14.40 4.22
N ILE A 193 0.07 -15.57 3.84
CA ILE A 193 0.40 -16.85 4.45
C ILE A 193 0.97 -17.76 3.39
N VAL A 194 2.12 -18.34 3.67
CA VAL A 194 2.78 -19.30 2.77
C VAL A 194 2.79 -20.68 3.41
N GLY A 195 2.05 -21.62 2.84
CA GLY A 195 2.08 -23.02 3.27
C GLY A 195 3.29 -23.77 2.72
N TYR A 196 3.82 -24.74 3.46
CA TYR A 196 4.67 -25.80 2.88
C TYR A 196 3.96 -26.47 1.67
N PRO A 197 4.64 -26.80 0.56
CA PRO A 197 6.09 -26.76 0.31
C PRO A 197 6.65 -25.43 -0.20
N TYR A 198 6.05 -24.29 0.18
CA TYR A 198 6.55 -22.93 -0.11
C TYR A 198 6.71 -22.65 -1.60
N LYS A 199 5.63 -22.85 -2.35
CA LYS A 199 5.55 -22.62 -3.79
C LYS A 199 4.54 -21.50 -4.08
N ASN A 200 4.53 -20.99 -5.30
CA ASN A 200 3.64 -19.88 -5.68
C ASN A 200 2.15 -20.19 -5.45
N ASP A 201 1.75 -21.45 -5.60
CA ASP A 201 0.39 -21.96 -5.41
C ASP A 201 0.02 -22.19 -3.93
N THR A 202 0.99 -22.14 -3.02
CA THR A 202 0.75 -22.26 -1.57
C THR A 202 0.68 -20.91 -0.86
N ILE A 203 0.74 -19.82 -1.63
CA ILE A 203 0.60 -18.45 -1.13
C ILE A 203 -0.89 -18.09 -1.11
N LYS A 204 -1.37 -17.63 0.04
CA LYS A 204 -2.67 -16.94 0.14
C LYS A 204 -2.47 -15.54 0.70
N CYS A 205 -3.35 -14.64 0.27
CA CYS A 205 -3.35 -13.24 0.66
C CYS A 205 -4.71 -12.90 1.27
N TYR A 206 -4.69 -12.10 2.33
CA TYR A 206 -5.85 -11.78 3.16
C TYR A 206 -5.92 -10.31 3.51
N ASP A 207 -7.13 -9.80 3.74
CA ASP A 207 -7.36 -8.48 4.34
C ASP A 207 -7.23 -8.52 5.89
N GLN A 208 -7.43 -7.37 6.53
CA GLN A 208 -7.39 -7.20 7.99
C GLN A 208 -8.47 -8.00 8.77
N ASN A 209 -9.45 -8.57 8.08
CA ASN A 209 -10.54 -9.37 8.63
C ASN A 209 -10.36 -10.87 8.36
N GLY A 210 -9.31 -11.26 7.61
CA GLY A 210 -9.08 -12.65 7.21
C GLY A 210 -9.86 -13.07 5.97
N ASN A 211 -10.46 -12.13 5.23
CA ASN A 211 -11.10 -12.44 3.95
C ASN A 211 -10.02 -12.56 2.86
N MET A 212 -10.25 -13.43 1.88
CA MET A 212 -9.35 -13.58 0.73
C MET A 212 -9.18 -12.25 -0.01
N TYR A 213 -7.93 -11.94 -0.34
CA TYR A 213 -7.53 -10.75 -1.09
C TYR A 213 -6.66 -11.20 -2.27
N ASN A 214 -6.80 -10.58 -3.45
CA ASN A 214 -6.01 -10.97 -4.61
C ASN A 214 -4.62 -10.35 -4.56
N PHE A 215 -3.67 -11.00 -5.23
CA PHE A 215 -2.36 -10.42 -5.46
C PHE A 215 -1.81 -10.80 -6.84
N LYS A 216 -0.94 -9.95 -7.37
CA LYS A 216 -0.26 -10.18 -8.63
C LYS A 216 1.25 -9.98 -8.48
N LEU A 217 2.01 -10.96 -8.96
CA LEU A 217 3.45 -10.86 -9.05
C LEU A 217 3.84 -10.02 -10.27
N VAL A 218 4.63 -8.97 -10.03
CA VAL A 218 5.17 -8.05 -11.04
C VAL A 218 6.69 -8.07 -10.98
N ASP A 219 7.33 -7.75 -12.10
CA ASP A 219 8.79 -7.64 -12.19
C ASP A 219 9.26 -6.24 -11.76
#